data_AF-A0A9N9DF03-F1
#
_entry.id   AF-A0A9N9DF03-F1
#
_cell.length_a   1.000
_cell.length_b   1.000
_cell.length_c   1.000
_cell.angle_alpha   90.00
_cell.angle_beta   90.00
_cell.angle_gamma   90.00
#
_symmetry.space_group_name_H-M   'P 1'
#
loop_
_entity.id
_entity.type
_entity.pdbx_description
1 polymer ?
#
loop_
_entity_poly.entity_id
_entity_poly.type
_entity_poly.pdbx_seq_one_letter_code
_entity_poly.pdbx_strand_id
1 'polypeptide(L)'
;MSLPQNLPKLPQNLNLQTLQALPKEKVFLGIRAFQLLLLIVFIIVEIAQVATYASFFKDYSYSYSSKYYKNLFGNPAKLYYTNTTYGKGGSVIWVYIVVLITLIGVIGYAAMFKKKIWEKRKEIYFMAFDAAFVVLWFTAVLTNLVLVYRGKKSICHGITSYSGKLKHSCNAYIASNILGCIVLISFALATALSWKVYNDEKNGANPTNQFGIVDNNNMI
;
A
#
# COMPACT_ATOMS: atom_id res chain seq x y z
N MET A 1 51.45 -9.52 -40.59
CA MET A 1 50.62 -8.37 -40.17
C MET A 1 49.74 -8.87 -39.02
N SER A 2 50.24 -8.76 -37.79
CA SER A 2 49.59 -9.30 -36.58
C SER A 2 48.77 -8.20 -35.90
N LEU A 3 47.48 -8.45 -35.72
CA LEU A 3 46.55 -7.56 -35.03
C LEU A 3 46.77 -7.65 -33.50
N PRO A 4 46.81 -6.53 -32.76
CA PRO A 4 46.90 -6.59 -31.31
C PRO A 4 45.56 -7.01 -30.69
N GLN A 5 45.54 -8.20 -30.06
CA GLN A 5 44.43 -8.72 -29.26
C GLN A 5 44.40 -8.10 -27.86
N ASN A 6 44.06 -6.82 -27.74
CA ASN A 6 43.74 -6.21 -26.45
C ASN A 6 42.38 -5.53 -26.52
N LEU A 7 41.32 -6.36 -26.43
CA LEU A 7 39.99 -5.87 -26.11
C LEU A 7 39.85 -5.84 -24.57
N PRO A 8 39.54 -4.70 -23.95
CA PRO A 8 39.28 -4.64 -22.52
C PRO A 8 38.08 -5.51 -22.18
N LYS A 9 38.28 -6.49 -21.29
CA LYS A 9 37.19 -7.32 -20.76
C LYS A 9 36.23 -6.41 -20.00
N LEU A 10 35.00 -6.29 -20.52
CA LEU A 10 33.89 -5.65 -19.84
C LEU A 10 33.66 -6.38 -18.50
N PRO A 11 33.58 -5.68 -17.35
CA PRO A 11 33.38 -6.33 -16.05
C PRO A 11 31.98 -6.97 -16.02
N GLN A 12 31.94 -8.29 -16.23
CA GLN A 12 30.73 -9.13 -16.21
C GLN A 12 30.16 -9.39 -14.81
N ASN A 13 30.68 -8.73 -13.77
CA ASN A 13 30.13 -8.83 -12.43
C ASN A 13 29.71 -7.44 -11.95
N LEU A 14 28.55 -6.98 -12.44
CA LEU A 14 27.73 -6.08 -11.64
C LEU A 14 27.21 -6.90 -10.46
N ASN A 15 28.10 -6.98 -9.47
CA ASN A 15 28.09 -7.93 -8.38
C ASN A 15 26.83 -7.67 -7.54
N LEU A 16 25.92 -8.64 -7.47
CA LEU A 16 24.71 -8.58 -6.63
C LEU A 16 25.03 -8.30 -5.15
N GLN A 17 26.30 -8.46 -4.76
CA GLN A 17 26.89 -8.08 -3.48
C GLN A 17 26.91 -6.57 -3.19
N THR A 18 26.98 -5.69 -4.20
CA THR A 18 26.89 -4.23 -3.95
C THR A 18 25.48 -3.80 -3.55
N LEU A 19 24.44 -4.57 -3.93
CA LEU A 19 23.09 -4.38 -3.38
C LEU A 19 22.97 -4.82 -1.91
N GLN A 20 23.83 -5.74 -1.44
CA GLN A 20 23.86 -6.18 -0.04
C GLN A 20 24.60 -5.22 0.89
N ALA A 21 25.32 -4.22 0.35
CA ALA A 21 26.05 -3.22 1.12
C ALA A 21 25.19 -2.00 1.52
N LEU A 22 23.92 -1.93 1.10
CA LEU A 22 23.02 -0.90 1.59
C LEU A 22 22.65 -1.21 3.05
N PRO A 23 22.88 -0.28 3.99
CA PRO A 23 22.55 -0.53 5.39
C PRO A 23 21.05 -0.81 5.49
N LYS A 24 20.69 -2.01 5.99
CA LYS A 24 19.32 -2.52 6.11
C LYS A 24 18.35 -1.44 6.65
N GLU A 25 18.84 -0.61 7.57
CA GLU A 25 18.17 0.58 8.10
C GLU A 25 17.59 1.51 7.01
N LYS A 26 18.40 1.87 6.00
CA LYS A 26 17.98 2.75 4.90
C LYS A 26 16.95 2.08 3.99
N VAL A 27 17.02 0.77 3.82
CA VAL A 27 16.04 0.01 3.02
C VAL A 27 14.67 0.04 3.69
N PHE A 28 14.60 -0.28 4.99
CA PHE A 28 13.34 -0.22 5.74
C PHE A 28 12.75 1.19 5.78
N LEU A 29 13.58 2.22 5.99
CA LEU A 29 13.13 3.60 5.95
C LEU A 29 12.61 4.00 4.56
N GLY A 30 13.29 3.55 3.49
CA GLY A 30 12.86 3.76 2.11
C GLY A 30 11.50 3.13 1.80
N ILE A 31 11.26 1.91 2.27
CA ILE A 31 9.95 1.24 2.16
C ILE A 31 8.86 2.06 2.84
N ARG A 32 9.13 2.62 4.03
CA ARG A 32 8.16 3.47 4.74
C ARG A 32 7.87 4.78 4.01
N ALA A 33 8.91 5.43 3.48
CA ALA A 33 8.73 6.64 2.68
C ALA A 33 7.89 6.36 1.44
N PHE A 34 8.12 5.23 0.77
CA PHE A 34 7.32 4.79 -0.38
C PHE A 34 5.86 4.50 0.01
N GLN A 35 5.62 3.76 1.10
CA GLN A 35 4.27 3.50 1.63
C GLN A 35 3.52 4.79 1.99
N LEU A 36 4.21 5.76 2.58
CA LEU A 36 3.65 7.07 2.90
C LEU A 36 3.27 7.83 1.62
N LEU A 37 4.12 7.80 0.59
CA LEU A 37 3.83 8.42 -0.70
C LEU A 37 2.61 7.79 -1.36
N LEU A 38 2.52 6.46 -1.38
CA LEU A 38 1.33 5.75 -1.88
C LEU A 38 0.06 6.17 -1.12
N LEU A 39 0.15 6.32 0.20
CA LEU A 39 -0.96 6.74 1.04
C LEU A 39 -1.42 8.18 0.72
N ILE A 40 -0.48 9.09 0.49
CA ILE A 40 -0.78 10.47 0.09
C ILE A 40 -1.50 10.49 -1.26
N VAL A 41 -1.00 9.73 -2.24
CA VAL A 41 -1.64 9.61 -3.56
C VAL A 41 -3.05 9.02 -3.43
N PHE A 42 -3.22 7.99 -2.60
CA PHE A 42 -4.53 7.38 -2.31
C PHE A 42 -5.52 8.42 -1.73
N ILE A 43 -5.09 9.22 -0.76
CA ILE A 43 -5.93 10.28 -0.16
C ILE A 43 -6.36 11.31 -1.21
N ILE A 44 -5.44 11.76 -2.08
CA ILE A 44 -5.74 12.72 -3.15
C ILE A 44 -6.81 12.14 -4.10
N VAL A 45 -6.69 10.87 -4.47
CA VAL A 45 -7.65 10.18 -5.35
C VAL A 45 -9.02 10.01 -4.67
N GLU A 46 -9.07 9.76 -3.36
CA GLU A 46 -10.33 9.72 -2.62
C GLU A 46 -11.00 11.10 -2.52
N ILE A 47 -10.24 12.18 -2.28
CA ILE A 47 -10.78 13.54 -2.29
C ILE A 47 -11.33 13.90 -3.67
N ALA A 48 -10.61 13.54 -4.74
CA ALA A 48 -11.06 13.76 -6.11
C ALA A 48 -12.36 13.00 -6.43
N GLN A 49 -12.53 11.76 -5.94
CA GLN A 49 -13.79 11.02 -6.07
C GLN A 49 -14.96 11.74 -5.40
N VAL A 50 -14.78 12.19 -4.16
CA VAL A 50 -15.83 12.91 -3.41
C VAL A 50 -16.19 14.23 -4.12
N ALA A 51 -15.19 14.99 -4.56
CA ALA A 51 -15.39 16.26 -5.24
C ALA A 51 -16.11 16.09 -6.59
N THR A 52 -15.68 15.13 -7.41
CA THR A 52 -16.34 14.83 -8.70
C THR A 52 -17.77 14.34 -8.49
N TYR A 53 -18.01 13.46 -7.51
CA TYR A 53 -19.35 13.00 -7.14
C TYR A 53 -20.26 14.16 -6.70
N ALA A 54 -19.79 15.00 -5.78
CA ALA A 54 -20.55 16.14 -5.29
C ALA A 54 -20.89 17.13 -6.42
N SER A 55 -19.95 17.36 -7.34
CA SER A 55 -20.17 18.23 -8.50
C SER A 55 -21.23 17.67 -9.46
N PHE A 56 -21.21 16.36 -9.73
CA PHE A 56 -22.20 15.70 -10.58
C PHE A 56 -23.61 15.83 -10.00
N PHE A 57 -23.77 15.55 -8.70
CA PHE A 57 -25.08 15.64 -8.04
C PHE A 57 -25.58 17.08 -7.90
N LYS A 58 -24.67 18.05 -7.73
CA LYS A 58 -25.03 19.46 -7.75
C LYS A 58 -25.64 19.84 -9.10
N ASP A 59 -24.99 19.49 -10.20
CA ASP A 59 -25.47 19.80 -11.55
C ASP A 59 -26.77 19.05 -11.88
N TYR A 60 -26.87 17.77 -11.49
CA TYR A 60 -28.07 16.95 -11.67
C TYR A 60 -29.28 17.55 -10.94
N SER A 61 -29.10 17.95 -9.67
CA SER A 61 -30.14 18.58 -8.85
C SER A 61 -30.61 19.94 -9.38
N TYR A 62 -29.74 20.64 -10.12
CA TYR A 62 -30.06 21.93 -10.74
C TYR A 62 -30.85 21.77 -12.04
N SER A 63 -30.61 20.68 -12.78
CA SER A 63 -31.23 20.40 -14.08
C SER A 63 -32.61 19.73 -13.95
N TYR A 64 -32.77 18.79 -13.01
CA TYR A 64 -34.05 18.11 -12.75
C TYR A 64 -34.76 18.73 -11.54
N SER A 65 -35.43 19.85 -11.80
CA SER A 65 -36.24 20.63 -10.84
C SER A 65 -37.34 19.78 -10.19
N SER A 66 -37.11 19.37 -8.96
CA SER A 66 -38.16 19.04 -8.00
C SER A 66 -37.73 19.55 -6.63
N LYS A 67 -38.55 20.41 -6.01
CA LYS A 67 -38.36 20.92 -4.62
C LYS A 67 -38.09 19.78 -3.63
N TYR A 68 -38.54 18.56 -3.95
CA TYR A 68 -38.30 17.35 -3.17
C TYR A 68 -36.80 17.00 -3.07
N TYR A 69 -36.05 17.15 -4.17
CA TYR A 69 -34.61 16.86 -4.21
C TYR A 69 -33.80 17.96 -3.51
N LYS A 70 -34.19 19.24 -3.67
CA LYS A 70 -33.48 20.36 -3.03
C LYS A 70 -33.48 20.30 -1.49
N ASN A 71 -34.54 19.75 -0.88
CA ASN A 71 -34.69 19.64 0.57
C ASN A 71 -34.24 18.28 1.14
N LEU A 72 -34.30 17.17 0.38
CA LEU A 72 -33.78 15.87 0.83
C LEU A 72 -32.25 15.77 0.71
N PHE A 73 -31.64 16.42 -0.28
CA PHE A 73 -30.21 16.26 -0.62
C PHE A 73 -29.36 17.42 -0.11
N GLY A 74 -29.56 17.81 1.16
CA GLY A 74 -28.64 18.69 1.87
C GLY A 74 -27.19 18.19 1.72
N ASN A 75 -26.30 19.08 1.27
CA ASN A 75 -24.91 18.83 0.87
C ASN A 75 -24.70 17.57 -0.02
N PRO A 76 -24.51 17.72 -1.35
CA PRO A 76 -24.36 16.59 -2.27
C PRO A 76 -23.17 15.66 -1.95
N ALA A 77 -22.17 16.14 -1.20
CA ALA A 77 -21.09 15.29 -0.70
C ALA A 77 -21.57 14.26 0.33
N LYS A 78 -22.60 14.59 1.13
CA LYS A 78 -23.15 13.69 2.15
C LYS A 78 -23.74 12.42 1.52
N LEU A 79 -24.30 12.52 0.31
CA LEU A 79 -24.83 11.39 -0.43
C LEU A 79 -23.79 10.32 -0.75
N TYR A 80 -22.53 10.72 -0.94
CA TYR A 80 -21.44 9.78 -1.23
C TYR A 80 -21.30 8.73 -0.11
N TYR A 81 -21.57 9.14 1.14
CA TYR A 81 -21.46 8.30 2.33
C TYR A 81 -22.74 7.53 2.67
N THR A 82 -23.80 7.67 1.87
CA THR A 82 -25.07 6.96 2.07
C THR A 82 -25.15 5.72 1.18
N ASN A 83 -25.95 4.72 1.57
CA ASN A 83 -26.24 3.54 0.76
C ASN A 83 -27.24 3.85 -0.38
N THR A 84 -27.11 5.01 -1.02
CA THR A 84 -27.93 5.36 -2.19
C THR A 84 -27.41 4.63 -3.42
N THR A 85 -28.21 4.60 -4.50
CA THR A 85 -27.88 3.94 -5.77
C THR A 85 -26.50 4.31 -6.34
N TYR A 86 -25.98 5.49 -5.99
CA TYR A 86 -24.68 5.97 -6.46
C TYR A 86 -23.67 6.23 -5.32
N GLY A 87 -24.09 6.14 -4.06
CA GLY A 87 -23.21 6.34 -2.92
C GLY A 87 -22.41 5.08 -2.59
N LYS A 88 -21.20 5.24 -2.08
CA LYS A 88 -20.37 4.12 -1.60
C LYS A 88 -20.80 3.64 -0.20
N GLY A 89 -21.53 4.46 0.55
CA GLY A 89 -22.09 4.06 1.84
C GLY A 89 -21.05 3.87 2.95
N GLY A 90 -21.33 2.96 3.89
CA GLY A 90 -20.48 2.68 5.04
C GLY A 90 -19.10 2.10 4.70
N SER A 91 -18.91 1.57 3.50
CA SER A 91 -17.62 1.03 3.03
C SER A 91 -16.51 2.10 3.00
N VAL A 92 -16.87 3.35 2.67
CA VAL A 92 -15.93 4.49 2.65
C VAL A 92 -15.40 4.81 4.03
N ILE A 93 -16.27 4.72 5.03
CA ILE A 93 -15.93 5.03 6.41
C ILE A 93 -14.84 4.06 6.88
N TRP A 94 -14.98 2.77 6.57
CA TRP A 94 -13.96 1.78 6.89
C TRP A 94 -12.62 2.08 6.19
N VAL A 95 -12.65 2.40 4.89
CA VAL A 95 -11.44 2.77 4.15
C VAL A 95 -10.75 3.98 4.79
N TYR A 96 -11.49 5.00 5.22
CA TYR A 96 -10.92 6.18 5.87
C TYR A 96 -10.33 5.86 7.25
N ILE A 97 -10.98 5.00 8.04
CA ILE A 97 -10.43 4.50 9.31
C ILE A 97 -9.09 3.81 9.05
N VAL A 98 -9.02 2.90 8.07
CA VAL A 98 -7.79 2.19 7.71
C VAL A 98 -6.70 3.16 7.25
N VAL A 99 -7.04 4.18 6.44
CA VAL A 99 -6.10 5.23 6.01
C VAL A 99 -5.56 6.02 7.20
N LEU A 100 -6.41 6.45 8.13
CA LEU A 100 -5.98 7.20 9.32
C LEU A 100 -5.07 6.37 10.23
N ILE A 101 -5.44 5.12 10.50
CA ILE A 101 -4.62 4.20 11.30
C ILE A 101 -3.27 3.97 10.60
N THR A 102 -3.26 3.80 9.28
CA THR A 102 -2.03 3.64 8.49
C THR A 102 -1.15 4.88 8.55
N LEU A 103 -1.72 6.07 8.42
CA LEU A 103 -0.98 7.32 8.49
C LEU A 103 -0.30 7.48 9.86
N ILE A 104 -1.06 7.31 10.94
CA ILE A 104 -0.54 7.39 12.31
C ILE A 104 0.52 6.31 12.55
N GLY A 105 0.26 5.09 12.08
CA GLY A 105 1.19 3.96 12.20
C GLY A 105 2.52 4.23 11.50
N VAL A 106 2.50 4.64 10.23
CA VAL A 106 3.71 4.89 9.43
C VAL A 106 4.51 6.08 9.98
N ILE A 107 3.84 7.17 10.36
CA ILE A 107 4.50 8.33 10.99
C ILE A 107 5.11 7.95 12.35
N GLY A 108 4.34 7.26 13.19
CA GLY A 108 4.80 6.78 14.49
C GLY A 108 5.98 5.81 14.38
N TYR A 109 5.94 4.94 13.38
CA TYR A 109 7.05 4.05 13.03
C TYR A 109 8.30 4.84 12.67
N ALA A 110 8.20 5.79 11.73
CA ALA A 110 9.33 6.59 11.27
C ALA A 110 9.96 7.38 12.43
N ALA A 111 9.14 7.95 13.32
CA ALA A 111 9.60 8.68 14.49
C ALA A 111 10.33 7.80 15.51
N MET A 112 9.93 6.53 15.67
CA MET A 112 10.52 5.60 16.64
C MET A 112 11.64 4.72 16.06
N PHE A 113 11.81 4.72 14.74
CA PHE A 113 12.64 3.77 14.00
C PHE A 113 14.07 3.69 14.54
N LYS A 114 14.79 4.82 14.59
CA LYS A 114 16.20 4.88 15.01
C LYS A 114 16.40 4.54 16.49
N LYS A 115 15.68 5.23 17.38
CA LYS A 115 15.96 5.25 18.83
C LYS A 115 15.33 4.11 19.65
N LYS A 116 14.26 3.47 19.17
CA LYS A 116 13.51 2.48 19.97
C LYS A 116 13.45 1.10 19.34
N ILE A 117 13.48 1.00 18.01
CA ILE A 117 13.19 -0.26 17.32
C ILE A 117 14.46 -0.85 16.72
N TRP A 118 15.26 -0.04 16.01
CA TRP A 118 16.53 -0.47 15.42
C TRP A 118 17.59 -0.77 16.49
N GLU A 119 17.85 0.17 17.40
CA GLU A 119 18.84 0.01 18.47
C GLU A 119 18.53 -1.15 19.44
N LYS A 120 17.25 -1.51 19.60
CA LYS A 120 16.83 -2.60 20.50
C LYS A 120 16.72 -3.97 19.80
N ARG A 121 17.10 -4.07 18.50
CA ARG A 121 16.94 -5.27 17.65
C ARG A 121 15.58 -5.95 17.81
N LYS A 122 14.52 -5.15 17.87
CA LYS A 122 13.15 -5.63 18.12
C LYS A 122 12.50 -6.07 16.80
N GLU A 123 13.17 -6.94 16.05
CA GLU A 123 12.79 -7.27 14.67
C GLU A 123 11.41 -7.92 14.55
N ILE A 124 11.02 -8.69 15.56
CA ILE A 124 9.68 -9.28 15.64
C ILE A 124 8.55 -8.23 15.66
N TYR A 125 8.82 -7.04 16.21
CA TYR A 125 7.85 -5.94 16.21
C TYR A 125 7.69 -5.32 14.81
N PHE A 126 8.74 -5.32 13.98
CA PHE A 126 8.64 -4.88 12.58
C PHE A 126 7.72 -5.80 11.79
N MET A 127 7.94 -7.10 11.92
CA MET A 127 7.11 -8.11 11.25
C MET A 127 5.65 -8.05 11.72
N ALA A 128 5.40 -7.99 13.04
CA ALA A 128 4.05 -7.92 13.58
C ALA A 128 3.31 -6.65 13.14
N PHE A 129 4.02 -5.51 13.10
CA PHE A 129 3.48 -4.25 12.60
C PHE A 129 3.08 -4.35 11.13
N ASP A 130 3.97 -4.88 10.27
CA ASP A 130 3.67 -5.04 8.84
C ASP A 130 2.50 -5.99 8.61
N ALA A 131 2.47 -7.13 9.31
CA ALA A 131 1.39 -8.11 9.22
C ALA A 131 0.04 -7.52 9.62
N ALA A 132 -0.01 -6.69 10.67
CA ALA A 132 -1.23 -6.00 11.08
C ALA A 132 -1.75 -5.07 9.97
N PHE A 133 -0.86 -4.34 9.28
CA PHE A 133 -1.24 -3.50 8.15
C PHE A 133 -1.66 -4.30 6.92
N VAL A 134 -1.08 -5.47 6.67
CA VAL A 134 -1.57 -6.39 5.62
C VAL A 134 -3.03 -6.75 5.88
N VAL A 135 -3.38 -7.15 7.10
CA VAL A 135 -4.75 -7.50 7.46
C VAL A 135 -5.70 -6.30 7.30
N LEU A 136 -5.31 -5.13 7.80
CA LEU A 136 -6.10 -3.91 7.66
C LEU A 136 -6.35 -3.55 6.20
N TRP A 137 -5.31 -3.51 5.36
CA TRP A 137 -5.45 -3.18 3.94
C TRP A 137 -6.19 -4.26 3.16
N PHE A 138 -6.04 -5.53 3.52
CA PHE A 138 -6.81 -6.62 2.92
C PHE A 138 -8.32 -6.42 3.15
N THR A 139 -8.72 -6.13 4.39
CA THR A 139 -10.14 -5.86 4.70
C THR A 139 -10.64 -4.58 4.01
N ALA A 140 -9.83 -3.54 3.90
CA ALA A 140 -10.19 -2.30 3.19
C ALA A 140 -10.42 -2.56 1.70
N VAL A 141 -9.50 -3.29 1.06
CA VAL A 141 -9.59 -3.68 -0.36
C VAL A 141 -10.85 -4.52 -0.58
N LEU A 142 -11.07 -5.57 0.22
CA LEU A 142 -12.30 -6.39 0.10
C LEU A 142 -13.57 -5.55 0.25
N THR A 143 -13.63 -4.69 1.26
CA THR A 143 -14.78 -3.82 1.54
C THR A 143 -15.05 -2.86 0.37
N ASN A 144 -13.99 -2.36 -0.27
CA ASN A 144 -14.10 -1.48 -1.43
C ASN A 144 -14.51 -2.26 -2.71
N LEU A 145 -14.09 -3.53 -2.86
CA LEU A 145 -14.50 -4.42 -3.96
C LEU A 145 -15.96 -4.91 -3.84
N VAL A 146 -16.53 -5.02 -2.63
CA VAL A 146 -17.94 -5.45 -2.45
C VAL A 146 -18.91 -4.56 -3.24
N LEU A 147 -18.57 -3.28 -3.45
CA LEU A 147 -19.36 -2.36 -4.29
C LEU A 147 -19.31 -2.70 -5.79
N VAL A 148 -18.24 -3.36 -6.27
CA VAL A 148 -18.16 -3.90 -7.63
C VAL A 148 -19.07 -5.13 -7.76
N TYR A 149 -19.08 -6.01 -6.75
CA TYR A 149 -19.79 -7.28 -6.78
C TYR A 149 -21.27 -7.21 -6.41
N ARG A 150 -21.74 -6.15 -5.75
CA ARG A 150 -23.17 -6.00 -5.36
C ARG A 150 -24.15 -5.80 -6.53
N GLY A 151 -23.70 -5.84 -7.79
CA GLY A 151 -24.55 -6.06 -8.97
C GLY A 151 -25.48 -4.90 -9.37
N LYS A 152 -25.52 -4.63 -10.68
CA LYS A 152 -26.43 -3.74 -11.45
C LYS A 152 -26.62 -2.27 -11.04
N LYS A 153 -26.17 -1.84 -9.85
CA LYS A 153 -26.21 -0.44 -9.37
C LYS A 153 -24.83 0.09 -8.96
N SER A 154 -23.74 -0.49 -9.46
CA SER A 154 -22.42 0.11 -9.20
C SER A 154 -22.32 1.47 -9.90
N ILE A 155 -21.62 2.42 -9.29
CA ILE A 155 -21.31 3.76 -9.85
C ILE A 155 -20.88 3.66 -11.33
N CYS A 156 -20.20 2.56 -11.68
CA CYS A 156 -19.61 2.31 -12.98
C CYS A 156 -20.52 1.61 -14.02
N HIS A 157 -21.59 0.91 -13.61
CA HIS A 157 -22.39 0.08 -14.55
C HIS A 157 -23.40 0.89 -15.38
N GLY A 158 -23.81 2.09 -14.92
CA GLY A 158 -24.76 2.97 -15.63
C GLY A 158 -24.12 4.06 -16.50
N ILE A 159 -22.81 4.04 -16.71
CA ILE A 159 -22.04 5.18 -17.28
C ILE A 159 -22.16 5.29 -18.80
N THR A 160 -22.70 4.27 -19.48
CA THR A 160 -22.89 4.32 -20.94
C THR A 160 -23.83 5.43 -21.42
N SER A 161 -24.64 6.05 -20.53
CA SER A 161 -25.60 7.10 -20.93
C SER A 161 -25.49 8.47 -20.24
N TYR A 162 -24.67 8.68 -19.20
CA TYR A 162 -24.74 9.91 -18.40
C TYR A 162 -23.39 10.60 -18.11
N SER A 163 -23.03 11.57 -18.95
CA SER A 163 -22.04 12.65 -18.73
C SER A 163 -20.57 12.28 -18.46
N GLY A 164 -19.63 13.12 -18.92
CA GLY A 164 -18.19 12.92 -18.66
C GLY A 164 -17.80 12.90 -17.18
N LYS A 165 -18.54 13.60 -16.31
CA LYS A 165 -18.23 13.70 -14.86
C LYS A 165 -18.43 12.37 -14.11
N LEU A 166 -19.43 11.58 -14.49
CA LEU A 166 -19.67 10.27 -13.89
C LEU A 166 -18.57 9.27 -14.27
N LYS A 167 -18.09 9.35 -15.52
CA LYS A 167 -16.92 8.60 -16.01
C LYS A 167 -15.66 8.92 -15.20
N HIS A 168 -15.41 10.19 -14.87
CA HIS A 168 -14.28 10.59 -14.03
C HIS A 168 -14.38 10.02 -12.60
N SER A 169 -15.57 10.05 -11.99
CA SER A 169 -15.78 9.47 -10.66
C SER A 169 -15.54 7.95 -10.64
N CYS A 170 -15.99 7.23 -11.67
CA CYS A 170 -15.70 5.80 -11.82
C CYS A 170 -14.23 5.50 -12.09
N ASN A 171 -13.56 6.26 -12.96
CA ASN A 171 -12.13 6.07 -13.20
C ASN A 171 -11.33 6.30 -11.91
N ALA A 172 -11.67 7.34 -11.15
CA ALA A 172 -11.03 7.62 -9.87
C ALA A 172 -11.31 6.52 -8.83
N TYR A 173 -12.51 5.92 -8.85
CA TYR A 173 -12.84 4.75 -8.04
C TYR A 173 -12.00 3.51 -8.39
N ILE A 174 -11.86 3.19 -9.68
CA ILE A 174 -11.01 2.08 -10.13
C ILE A 174 -9.56 2.35 -9.74
N ALA A 175 -9.07 3.57 -9.95
CA ALA A 175 -7.73 3.98 -9.55
C ALA A 175 -7.50 3.83 -8.04
N SER A 176 -8.46 4.21 -7.20
CA SER A 176 -8.38 4.00 -5.75
C SER A 176 -8.31 2.52 -5.37
N ASN A 177 -9.10 1.65 -6.02
CA ASN A 177 -9.00 0.21 -5.77
C ASN A 177 -7.62 -0.35 -6.14
N ILE A 178 -7.09 0.04 -7.31
CA ILE A 178 -5.75 -0.38 -7.75
C ILE A 178 -4.69 0.13 -6.75
N LEU A 179 -4.77 1.40 -6.35
CA LEU A 179 -3.86 1.97 -5.35
C LEU A 179 -3.96 1.24 -4.01
N GLY A 180 -5.17 0.89 -3.55
CA GLY A 180 -5.36 0.10 -2.32
C GLY A 180 -4.70 -1.28 -2.41
N CYS A 181 -4.80 -1.96 -3.56
CA CYS A 181 -4.09 -3.22 -3.82
C CYS A 181 -2.56 -3.02 -3.82
N ILE A 182 -2.06 -1.93 -4.40
CA ILE A 182 -0.61 -1.63 -4.40
C ILE A 182 -0.12 -1.40 -2.96
N VAL A 183 -0.89 -0.66 -2.14
CA VAL A 183 -0.56 -0.47 -0.72
C VAL A 183 -0.54 -1.80 0.03
N LEU A 184 -1.55 -2.65 -0.17
CA LEU A 184 -1.60 -4.00 0.41
C LEU A 184 -0.35 -4.82 0.04
N ILE A 185 -0.01 -4.88 -1.25
CA ILE A 185 1.16 -5.61 -1.75
C ILE A 185 2.44 -5.05 -1.13
N SER A 186 2.56 -3.73 -1.01
CA SER A 186 3.74 -3.10 -0.39
C SER A 186 3.93 -3.52 1.07
N PHE A 187 2.85 -3.65 1.86
CA PHE A 187 2.93 -4.16 3.23
C PHE A 187 3.20 -5.67 3.28
N ALA A 188 2.66 -6.45 2.34
CA ALA A 188 2.94 -7.88 2.24
C ALA A 188 4.43 -8.15 1.93
N LEU A 189 5.00 -7.40 0.98
CA LEU A 189 6.42 -7.45 0.67
C LEU A 189 7.28 -7.01 1.87
N ALA A 190 6.90 -5.93 2.56
CA ALA A 190 7.58 -5.50 3.78
C ALA A 190 7.56 -6.58 4.86
N THR A 191 6.40 -7.23 5.07
CA THR A 191 6.26 -8.36 6.01
C THR A 191 7.19 -9.51 5.64
N ALA A 192 7.25 -9.89 4.36
CA ALA A 192 8.12 -10.96 3.88
C ALA A 192 9.61 -10.63 4.06
N LEU A 193 10.01 -9.38 3.82
CA LEU A 193 11.37 -8.92 4.07
C LEU A 193 11.71 -8.93 5.57
N SER A 194 10.81 -8.42 6.42
CA SER A 194 10.94 -8.46 7.88
C SER A 194 11.07 -9.89 8.40
N TRP A 195 10.27 -10.82 7.87
CA TRP A 195 10.34 -12.25 8.20
C TRP A 195 11.68 -12.89 7.82
N LYS A 196 12.19 -12.58 6.62
CA LYS A 196 13.48 -13.07 6.16
C LYS A 196 14.61 -12.60 7.08
N VAL A 197 14.64 -11.30 7.42
CA VAL A 197 15.66 -10.74 8.30
C VAL A 197 15.62 -11.39 9.68
N TYR A 198 14.43 -11.56 10.27
CA TYR A 198 14.26 -12.23 11.56
C TYR A 198 14.78 -13.68 11.55
N ASN A 199 14.50 -14.43 10.48
CA ASN A 199 14.99 -15.80 10.35
C ASN A 199 16.50 -15.88 10.13
N ASP A 200 17.08 -14.95 9.35
CA ASP A 200 18.52 -14.88 9.14
C ASP A 200 19.26 -14.60 10.46
N GLU A 201 18.74 -13.71 11.31
CA GLU A 201 19.31 -13.47 12.64
C GLU A 201 19.14 -14.69 13.57
N LYS A 202 17.96 -15.32 13.58
CA LYS A 202 17.70 -16.51 14.42
C LYS A 202 18.57 -17.71 14.03
N ASN A 203 18.74 -17.95 12.73
CA ASN A 203 19.54 -19.07 12.23
C ASN A 203 21.04 -18.78 12.31
N GLY A 204 21.47 -17.53 12.13
CA GLY A 204 22.86 -17.10 12.32
C GLY A 204 23.30 -17.08 13.79
N ALA A 205 22.35 -16.96 14.73
CA ALA A 205 22.58 -17.06 16.17
C ALA A 205 22.63 -18.51 16.70
N ASN A 206 22.60 -19.52 15.83
CA ASN A 206 22.67 -20.94 16.21
C ASN A 206 24.05 -21.53 15.83
N PRO A 207 25.08 -21.43 16.69
CA PRO A 207 26.45 -21.83 16.37
C PRO A 207 26.67 -23.34 16.57
N THR A 208 25.80 -24.22 16.07
CA THR A 208 25.94 -25.67 16.27
C THR A 208 26.52 -26.44 15.08
N ASN A 209 26.88 -25.78 13.97
CA ASN A 209 27.42 -26.47 12.78
C ASN A 209 28.73 -25.87 12.21
N GLN A 210 29.52 -25.11 12.98
CA GLN A 210 30.82 -24.59 12.49
C GLN A 210 32.05 -24.93 13.32
N PHE A 211 31.94 -25.72 14.39
CA PHE A 211 33.10 -26.37 15.01
C PHE A 211 32.96 -27.88 14.92
N GLY A 212 33.09 -28.39 13.69
CA GLY A 212 33.66 -29.72 13.50
C GLY A 212 35.12 -29.64 13.94
N ILE A 213 35.36 -29.90 15.22
CA ILE A 213 36.68 -30.24 15.75
C ILE A 213 37.07 -31.52 15.00
N VAL A 214 37.89 -31.39 13.96
CA VAL A 214 38.71 -32.49 13.46
C VAL A 214 39.96 -32.47 14.33
N ASP A 215 39.85 -33.03 15.52
CA ASP A 215 41.01 -33.56 16.22
C ASP A 215 41.48 -34.77 15.41
N ASN A 216 42.62 -34.62 14.74
CA ASN A 216 43.47 -35.75 14.36
C ASN A 216 44.92 -35.28 14.40
N ASN A 217 45.37 -34.92 15.60
CA ASN A 217 46.75 -35.17 16.00
C ASN A 217 46.87 -36.67 16.27
N ASN A 218 47.41 -37.41 15.31
CA ASN A 218 48.18 -38.63 15.56
C ASN A 218 49.30 -38.68 14.52
N MET A 219 50.34 -37.88 14.77
CA MET A 219 51.70 -38.37 14.56
C MET A 219 52.03 -39.26 15.74
N ILE A 220 52.15 -40.56 15.49
CA ILE A 220 53.22 -41.48 15.92
C ILE A 220 53.17 -42.64 14.93
#